data_AF-A0A367RGV5-F1
#
_entry.id   AF-A0A367RGV5-F1
#
_cell.length_a   1.000
_cell.length_b   1.000
_cell.length_c   1.000
_cell.angle_alpha   90.00
_cell.angle_beta   90.00
_cell.angle_gamma   90.00
#
_symmetry.space_group_name_H-M   'P 1'
#
loop_
_entity.id
_entity.type
_entity.pdbx_description
1 polymer ?
#
loop_
_entity_poly.entity_id
_entity_poly.type
_entity_poly.pdbx_seq_one_letter_code
_entity_poly.pdbx_strand_id
1 'polypeptide(L)'
;MDLITNELKPETKQLLATLEVVSEGLWYSSESYYPYTPFVWDSQSQGEFSIVRVLEHLGYFQDVEPEWLNRYWQSQIEEAKYRRQSDFGFAPKYPKIDEIQQMSERSSHFFQIFQENTLLIQVIKISASQILIIGQTHEEDWVGISPIVDYRVWYPRTTVYPEMDTPTAAAIIFVLPPPSPTK
;
A
#
# COMPACT_ATOMS: atom_id res chain seq x y z
N MET A 1 14.33 29.26 4.12
CA MET A 1 12.91 29.02 4.44
C MET A 1 12.88 28.68 5.90
N ASP A 2 12.50 29.65 6.73
CA ASP A 2 12.33 29.41 8.17
C ASP A 2 11.00 28.67 8.35
N LEU A 3 11.08 27.38 8.67
CA LEU A 3 9.92 26.59 9.03
C LEU A 3 9.41 27.15 10.36
N ILE A 4 8.29 27.88 10.30
CA ILE A 4 7.52 28.24 11.49
C ILE A 4 7.10 26.91 12.12
N THR A 5 7.85 26.45 13.12
CA THR A 5 7.48 25.29 13.93
C THR A 5 6.38 25.78 14.85
N ASN A 6 5.13 25.51 14.47
CA ASN A 6 4.01 25.75 15.37
C ASN A 6 4.27 24.98 16.65
N GLU A 7 4.31 25.71 17.77
CA GLU A 7 4.62 25.11 19.05
C GLU A 7 3.45 24.21 19.47
N LEU A 8 3.71 22.90 19.61
CA LEU A 8 2.72 21.96 20.12
C LEU A 8 2.20 22.40 21.50
N LYS A 9 0.90 22.19 21.74
CA LYS A 9 0.29 22.45 23.05
C LYS A 9 1.01 21.64 24.14
N PRO A 10 1.20 22.19 25.37
CA PRO A 10 1.92 21.50 26.43
C PRO A 10 1.40 20.09 26.75
N GLU A 11 0.08 19.92 26.76
CA GLU A 11 -0.57 18.62 27.00
C GLU A 11 -0.21 17.58 25.92
N THR A 12 -0.24 17.99 24.64
CA THR A 12 0.15 17.14 23.51
C THR A 12 1.63 16.76 23.56
N LYS A 13 2.51 17.71 23.90
CA LYS A 13 3.95 17.44 24.10
C LYS A 13 4.18 16.41 25.21
N GLN A 14 3.50 16.57 26.34
CA GLN A 14 3.61 15.65 27.47
C GLN A 14 3.10 14.25 27.11
N LEU A 15 1.96 14.15 26.43
CA LEU A 15 1.43 12.87 25.98
C LEU A 15 2.38 12.18 25.00
N LEU A 16 2.89 12.91 23.99
CA LEU A 16 3.82 12.37 23.01
C LEU A 16 5.10 11.83 23.70
N ALA A 17 5.71 12.62 24.58
CA ALA A 17 6.89 12.19 25.33
C ALA A 17 6.62 10.96 26.22
N THR A 18 5.42 10.88 26.82
CA THR A 18 5.01 9.71 27.61
C THR A 18 4.87 8.49 26.71
N LEU A 19 4.22 8.63 25.55
CA LEU A 19 4.06 7.57 24.57
C LEU A 19 5.41 7.06 24.06
N GLU A 20 6.35 7.95 23.77
CA GLU A 20 7.71 7.58 23.34
C GLU A 20 8.39 6.67 24.37
N VAL A 21 8.38 7.05 25.66
CA VAL A 21 8.98 6.26 26.74
C VAL A 21 8.28 4.91 26.93
N VAL A 22 6.95 4.87 26.99
CA VAL A 22 6.22 3.61 27.24
C VAL A 22 6.20 2.67 26.04
N SER A 23 6.47 3.20 24.84
CA SER A 23 6.58 2.41 23.61
C SER A 23 7.97 1.80 23.39
N GLU A 24 8.96 2.19 24.20
CA GLU A 24 10.32 1.67 24.10
C GLU A 24 10.34 0.15 24.31
N GLY A 25 10.89 -0.58 23.33
CA GLY A 25 10.91 -2.04 23.35
C GLY A 25 9.56 -2.70 23.07
N LEU A 26 8.52 -1.96 22.70
CA LEU A 26 7.30 -2.54 22.14
C LEU A 26 7.46 -2.70 20.63
N TRP A 27 7.04 -3.85 20.11
CA TRP A 27 6.98 -4.10 18.68
C TRP A 27 5.74 -4.88 18.29
N TYR A 28 5.26 -4.62 17.08
CA TYR A 28 4.29 -5.45 16.41
C TYR A 28 5.02 -6.54 15.64
N SER A 29 4.64 -7.81 15.88
CA SER A 29 5.25 -8.97 15.22
C SER A 29 4.37 -9.41 14.05
N SER A 30 4.83 -9.15 12.82
CA SER A 30 4.23 -9.70 11.59
C SER A 30 5.27 -10.47 10.77
N GLU A 31 5.56 -10.05 9.54
CA GLU A 31 6.66 -10.55 8.72
C GLU A 31 8.04 -10.15 9.26
N SER A 32 8.08 -9.17 10.16
CA SER A 32 9.26 -8.68 10.88
C SER A 32 8.85 -8.10 12.24
N TYR A 33 9.80 -7.49 12.93
CA TYR A 33 9.58 -6.74 14.17
C TYR A 33 9.49 -5.25 13.85
N TYR A 34 8.30 -4.67 13.99
CA TYR A 34 8.05 -3.27 13.70
C TYR A 34 7.88 -2.49 15.01
N PRO A 35 8.76 -1.52 15.34
CA PRO A 35 8.62 -0.73 16.55
C PRO A 35 7.39 0.18 16.46
N TYR A 36 6.76 0.47 17.60
CA TYR A 36 5.75 1.52 17.68
C TYR A 36 6.43 2.89 17.68
N THR A 37 6.03 3.77 16.77
CA THR A 37 6.54 5.15 16.69
C THR A 37 5.36 6.11 16.89
N PRO A 38 5.18 6.66 18.09
CA PRO A 38 4.20 7.71 18.33
C PRO A 38 4.44 8.92 17.41
N PHE A 39 3.36 9.57 16.97
CA PHE A 39 3.42 10.78 16.17
C PHE A 39 2.27 11.73 16.52
N VAL A 40 2.37 12.97 16.09
CA VAL A 40 1.31 13.99 16.21
C VAL A 40 0.98 14.53 14.83
N TRP A 41 -0.32 14.62 14.53
CA TRP A 41 -0.80 15.33 13.35
C TRP A 41 -1.08 16.79 13.70
N ASP A 42 -0.27 17.72 13.20
CA ASP A 42 -0.51 19.15 13.35
C ASP A 42 -1.38 19.66 12.20
N SER A 43 -2.66 19.90 12.48
CA SER A 43 -3.60 20.35 11.46
C SER A 43 -3.30 21.74 10.90
N GLN A 44 -2.48 22.56 11.59
CA GLN A 44 -2.10 23.89 11.11
C GLN A 44 -1.05 23.81 10.00
N SER A 45 -0.09 22.89 10.09
CA SER A 45 0.96 22.71 9.10
C SER A 45 0.66 21.60 8.08
N GLN A 46 -0.11 20.58 8.47
CA GLN A 46 -0.42 19.40 7.65
C GLN A 46 -1.85 19.41 7.09
N GLY A 47 -2.66 20.41 7.45
CA GLY A 47 -4.05 20.55 7.01
C GLY A 47 -5.03 19.64 7.78
N GLU A 48 -6.27 19.58 7.30
CA GLU A 48 -7.31 18.76 7.93
C GLU A 48 -6.89 17.29 8.03
N PHE A 49 -7.20 16.68 9.18
CA PHE A 49 -6.92 15.28 9.44
C PHE A 49 -7.70 14.40 8.46
N SER A 50 -6.98 13.50 7.79
CA SER A 50 -7.54 12.41 7.00
C SER A 50 -6.62 11.22 7.14
N ILE A 51 -7.20 10.02 7.27
CA ILE A 51 -6.42 8.78 7.37
C ILE A 51 -5.49 8.60 6.17
N VAL A 52 -5.93 9.00 4.97
CA VAL A 52 -5.12 8.92 3.75
C VAL A 52 -3.87 9.80 3.87
N ARG A 53 -4.04 11.06 4.29
CA ARG A 53 -2.93 12.01 4.47
C ARG A 53 -1.97 11.57 5.57
N VAL A 54 -2.48 10.95 6.62
CA VAL A 54 -1.65 10.34 7.67
C VAL A 54 -0.80 9.21 7.09
N LEU A 55 -1.40 8.31 6.30
CA LEU A 55 -0.67 7.21 5.68
C LEU A 55 0.38 7.69 4.67
N GLU A 56 0.08 8.74 3.90
CA GLU A 56 1.04 9.41 3.01
C GLU A 56 2.20 10.02 3.81
N HIS A 57 1.90 10.77 4.88
CA HIS A 57 2.90 11.41 5.72
C HIS A 57 3.83 10.40 6.42
N LEU A 58 3.29 9.27 6.86
CA LEU A 58 4.06 8.17 7.45
C LEU A 58 4.81 7.33 6.40
N GLY A 59 4.63 7.62 5.10
CA GLY A 59 5.27 6.91 4.00
C GLY A 59 4.68 5.52 3.71
N TYR A 60 3.51 5.21 4.28
CA TYR A 60 2.77 3.99 3.96
C TYR A 60 2.08 4.08 2.60
N PHE A 61 1.63 5.29 2.22
CA PHE A 61 1.15 5.56 0.86
C PHE A 61 2.22 6.34 0.11
N GLN A 62 2.70 5.75 -0.97
CA GLN A 62 3.70 6.38 -1.83
C GLN A 62 3.13 6.46 -3.24
N ASP A 63 2.95 7.69 -3.72
CA ASP A 63 2.76 7.92 -5.14
C ASP A 63 4.03 7.51 -5.87
N VAL A 64 3.88 6.58 -6.81
CA VAL A 64 4.96 6.10 -7.65
C VAL A 64 4.60 6.36 -9.10
N GLU A 65 5.63 6.67 -9.90
CA GLU A 65 5.45 6.85 -11.33
C GLU A 65 4.86 5.57 -11.97
N PRO A 66 3.93 5.69 -12.92
CA PRO A 66 3.45 4.58 -13.75
C PRO A 66 4.54 3.62 -14.22
N GLU A 67 5.69 4.13 -14.66
CA GLU A 67 6.81 3.34 -15.17
C GLU A 67 7.49 2.49 -14.08
N TRP A 68 7.35 2.88 -12.80
CA TRP A 68 7.82 2.08 -11.67
C TRP A 68 7.11 0.72 -11.65
N LEU A 69 5.81 0.67 -11.94
CA LEU A 69 5.04 -0.57 -11.94
C LEU A 69 5.56 -1.56 -12.98
N ASN A 70 5.87 -1.08 -14.19
CA ASN A 70 6.47 -1.89 -15.24
C ASN A 70 7.83 -2.46 -14.79
N ARG A 71 8.70 -1.63 -14.19
CA ARG A 71 9.99 -2.10 -13.66
C ARG A 71 9.81 -3.11 -12.52
N TYR A 72 8.84 -2.88 -11.65
CA TYR A 72 8.51 -3.77 -10.54
C TYR A 72 8.10 -5.15 -11.09
N TRP A 73 7.15 -5.23 -12.02
CA TRP A 73 6.75 -6.50 -12.62
C TRP A 73 7.90 -7.22 -13.32
N GLN A 74 8.73 -6.50 -14.10
CA GLN A 74 9.91 -7.10 -14.73
C GLN A 74 10.88 -7.67 -13.68
N SER A 75 11.11 -6.96 -12.58
CA SER A 75 11.97 -7.47 -11.50
C SER A 75 11.44 -8.76 -10.87
N GLN A 76 10.12 -8.90 -10.73
CA GLN A 76 9.50 -10.11 -10.19
C GLN A 76 9.67 -11.31 -11.14
N ILE A 77 9.65 -11.09 -12.45
CA ILE A 77 9.91 -12.13 -13.45
C ILE A 77 11.36 -12.61 -13.36
N GLU A 78 12.32 -11.68 -13.32
CA GLU A 78 13.73 -12.01 -13.24
C GLU A 78 14.08 -12.71 -11.93
N GLU A 79 13.50 -12.27 -10.81
CA GLU A 79 13.64 -12.95 -9.53
C GLU A 79 13.09 -14.39 -9.59
N ALA A 80 11.93 -14.59 -10.21
CA ALA A 80 11.36 -15.93 -10.34
C ALA A 80 12.20 -16.85 -11.24
N LYS A 81 12.76 -16.32 -12.34
CA LYS A 81 13.71 -17.05 -13.19
C LYS A 81 14.95 -17.46 -12.40
N TYR A 82 15.55 -16.51 -11.66
CA TYR A 82 16.72 -16.75 -10.82
C TYR A 82 16.45 -17.82 -9.76
N ARG A 83 15.37 -17.67 -8.97
CA ARG A 83 15.00 -18.63 -7.91
C ARG A 83 14.81 -20.05 -8.45
N ARG A 84 14.27 -20.20 -9.66
CA ARG A 84 14.08 -21.52 -10.29
C ARG A 84 15.38 -22.14 -10.80
N GLN A 85 16.32 -21.33 -11.26
CA GLN A 85 17.64 -21.79 -11.73
C GLN A 85 18.55 -22.17 -10.56
N SER A 86 18.45 -21.46 -9.43
CA SER A 86 19.16 -21.82 -8.23
C SER A 86 18.58 -23.12 -7.66
N ASP A 87 19.38 -24.18 -7.55
CA ASP A 87 19.02 -25.54 -7.07
C ASP A 87 18.49 -25.60 -5.61
N PHE A 88 18.03 -24.49 -5.06
CA PHE A 88 17.29 -24.44 -3.81
C PHE A 88 15.95 -25.17 -4.03
N GLY A 89 15.90 -26.45 -3.67
CA GLY A 89 14.78 -27.39 -3.81
C GLY A 89 13.45 -27.02 -3.13
N PHE A 90 13.14 -25.73 -2.99
CA PHE A 90 11.90 -25.16 -2.45
C PHE A 90 10.85 -24.84 -3.54
N ALA A 91 11.03 -25.31 -4.78
CA ALA A 91 10.32 -24.79 -5.95
C ALA A 91 9.00 -25.46 -6.42
N PRO A 92 8.24 -26.30 -5.69
CA PRO A 92 6.98 -26.82 -6.23
C PRO A 92 5.80 -25.83 -6.18
N LYS A 93 5.93 -24.67 -5.49
CA LYS A 93 4.81 -23.72 -5.31
C LYS A 93 4.85 -22.48 -6.21
N TYR A 94 5.94 -22.26 -6.96
CA TYR A 94 6.01 -21.11 -7.85
C TYR A 94 5.35 -21.43 -9.20
N PRO A 95 4.63 -20.46 -9.82
CA PRO A 95 4.11 -20.62 -11.17
C PRO A 95 5.25 -20.95 -12.16
N LYS A 96 4.92 -21.64 -13.25
CA LYS A 96 5.90 -21.94 -14.29
C LYS A 96 6.40 -20.63 -14.93
N ILE A 97 7.64 -20.62 -15.44
CA ILE A 97 8.21 -19.43 -16.12
C ILE A 97 7.26 -18.91 -17.21
N ASP A 98 6.65 -19.80 -17.99
CA ASP A 98 5.70 -19.43 -19.04
C ASP A 98 4.43 -18.77 -18.48
N GLU A 99 3.96 -19.18 -17.30
CA GLU A 99 2.81 -18.59 -16.61
C GLU A 99 3.16 -17.18 -16.09
N ILE A 100 4.37 -16.99 -15.56
CA ILE A 100 4.87 -15.70 -15.09
C ILE A 100 5.04 -14.72 -16.27
N GLN A 101 5.61 -15.20 -17.37
CA GLN A 101 5.76 -14.42 -18.61
C GLN A 101 4.39 -14.01 -19.16
N GLN A 102 3.45 -14.96 -19.25
CA GLN A 102 2.10 -14.68 -19.71
C GLN A 102 1.36 -13.69 -18.79
N MET A 103 1.54 -13.80 -17.47
CA MET A 103 0.99 -12.85 -16.50
C MET A 103 1.56 -11.45 -16.75
N SER A 104 2.87 -11.32 -16.95
CA SER A 104 3.49 -10.02 -17.26
C SER A 104 2.94 -9.40 -18.54
N GLU A 105 2.82 -10.18 -19.62
CA GLU A 105 2.28 -9.68 -20.89
C GLU A 105 0.85 -9.19 -20.73
N ARG A 106 0.02 -9.93 -19.99
CA ARG A 106 -1.35 -9.53 -19.66
C ARG A 106 -1.37 -8.25 -18.81
N SER A 107 -0.52 -8.14 -17.80
CA SER A 107 -0.41 -6.96 -16.96
C SER A 107 0.02 -5.72 -17.74
N SER A 108 1.01 -5.85 -18.64
CA SER A 108 1.44 -4.75 -19.51
C SER A 108 0.35 -4.33 -20.49
N HIS A 109 -0.33 -5.28 -21.13
CA HIS A 109 -1.43 -4.98 -22.05
C HIS A 109 -2.61 -4.31 -21.32
N PHE A 110 -2.96 -4.83 -20.15
CA PHE A 110 -3.97 -4.23 -19.29
C PHE A 110 -3.61 -2.78 -18.90
N PHE A 111 -2.35 -2.54 -18.50
CA PHE A 111 -1.91 -1.20 -18.11
C PHE A 111 -1.95 -0.24 -19.30
N GLN A 112 -1.57 -0.69 -20.50
CA GLN A 112 -1.70 0.09 -21.73
C GLN A 112 -3.17 0.50 -21.98
N ILE A 113 -4.12 -0.44 -21.88
CA ILE A 113 -5.55 -0.12 -22.04
C ILE A 113 -5.98 0.91 -20.99
N PHE A 114 -5.57 0.73 -19.73
CA PHE A 114 -5.89 1.68 -18.67
C PHE A 114 -5.34 3.09 -18.99
N GLN A 115 -4.10 3.17 -19.47
CA GLN A 115 -3.46 4.43 -19.88
C GLN A 115 -4.17 5.11 -21.05
N GLU A 116 -4.62 4.35 -22.04
CA GLU A 116 -5.31 4.88 -23.22
C GLU A 116 -6.72 5.42 -22.91
N ASN A 117 -7.32 5.02 -21.79
CA ASN A 117 -8.70 5.36 -21.43
C ASN A 117 -8.80 6.28 -20.20
N THR A 118 -7.69 6.81 -19.70
CA THR A 118 -7.65 7.69 -18.52
C THR A 118 -6.77 8.92 -18.76
N LEU A 119 -7.15 10.06 -18.18
CA LEU A 119 -6.48 11.35 -18.32
C LEU A 119 -5.37 11.58 -17.29
N LEU A 120 -5.62 11.15 -16.05
CA LEU A 120 -4.71 11.29 -14.91
C LEU A 120 -4.57 9.92 -14.28
N ILE A 121 -3.35 9.43 -14.14
CA ILE A 121 -3.08 8.12 -13.53
C ILE A 121 -2.23 8.32 -12.31
N GLN A 122 -2.65 7.72 -11.21
CA GLN A 122 -1.87 7.63 -9.99
C GLN A 122 -1.69 6.16 -9.64
N VAL A 123 -0.44 5.80 -9.35
CA VAL A 123 -0.10 4.49 -8.80
C VAL A 123 0.33 4.71 -7.36
N ILE A 124 -0.47 4.19 -6.44
CA ILE A 124 -0.27 4.30 -5.01
C ILE A 124 0.26 2.98 -4.50
N LYS A 125 1.49 2.96 -4.00
CA LYS A 125 2.05 1.81 -3.30
C LYS A 125 1.63 1.88 -1.83
N ILE A 126 0.91 0.86 -1.37
CA ILE A 126 0.41 0.73 0.01
C ILE A 126 1.36 -0.13 0.86
N SER A 127 1.94 -1.16 0.25
CA SER A 127 2.90 -2.05 0.90
C SER A 127 3.88 -2.64 -0.12
N ALA A 128 4.74 -3.58 0.31
CA ALA A 128 5.64 -4.28 -0.61
C ALA A 128 4.90 -5.13 -1.66
N SER A 129 3.64 -5.49 -1.40
CA SER A 129 2.84 -6.39 -2.24
C SER A 129 1.47 -5.82 -2.63
N GLN A 130 1.10 -4.63 -2.14
CA GLN A 130 -0.17 -3.98 -2.44
C GLN A 130 0.04 -2.66 -3.17
N ILE A 131 -0.64 -2.55 -4.30
CA ILE A 131 -0.60 -1.40 -5.20
C ILE A 131 -2.05 -1.06 -5.55
N LEU A 132 -2.35 0.23 -5.60
CA LEU A 132 -3.62 0.76 -6.09
C LEU A 132 -3.31 1.60 -7.32
N ILE A 133 -3.98 1.32 -8.44
CA ILE A 133 -3.90 2.12 -9.66
C ILE A 133 -5.22 2.82 -9.80
N ILE A 134 -5.23 4.14 -9.81
CA ILE A 134 -6.43 4.94 -10.07
C ILE A 134 -6.22 5.82 -11.28
N GLY A 135 -7.31 6.07 -11.99
CA GLY A 135 -7.34 6.85 -13.19
C GLY A 135 -8.60 7.69 -13.26
N GLN A 136 -8.50 8.94 -13.72
CA GLN A 136 -9.68 9.73 -14.06
C GLN A 136 -10.04 9.48 -15.53
N THR A 137 -11.30 9.17 -15.83
CA THR A 137 -11.79 8.97 -17.21
C THR A 137 -12.01 10.31 -17.91
N HIS A 138 -12.28 10.26 -19.22
CA HIS A 138 -12.65 11.45 -20.00
C HIS A 138 -14.00 12.06 -19.57
N GLU A 139 -14.84 11.31 -18.86
CA GLU A 139 -16.12 11.76 -18.30
C GLU A 139 -15.97 12.29 -16.87
N GLU A 140 -14.73 12.52 -16.42
CA GLU A 140 -14.36 13.00 -15.08
C GLU A 140 -14.61 12.02 -13.93
N ASP A 141 -15.11 10.81 -14.22
CA ASP A 141 -15.26 9.72 -13.24
C ASP A 141 -13.91 9.14 -12.83
N TRP A 142 -13.83 8.60 -11.62
CA TRP A 142 -12.64 7.91 -11.13
C TRP A 142 -12.83 6.39 -11.19
N VAL A 143 -11.87 5.71 -11.82
CA VAL A 143 -11.79 4.25 -11.88
C VAL A 143 -10.52 3.77 -11.19
N GLY A 144 -10.60 2.65 -10.49
CA GLY A 144 -9.51 2.14 -9.68
C GLY A 144 -9.40 0.63 -9.71
N ILE A 145 -8.17 0.13 -9.67
CA ILE A 145 -7.86 -1.30 -9.72
C ILE A 145 -6.76 -1.60 -8.71
N SER A 146 -6.96 -2.65 -7.92
CA SER A 146 -6.01 -3.11 -6.92
C SER A 146 -6.05 -4.65 -6.84
N PRO A 147 -4.91 -5.34 -6.72
CA PRO A 147 -4.91 -6.78 -6.50
C PRO A 147 -5.50 -7.06 -5.13
N ILE A 148 -6.57 -7.87 -5.10
CA ILE A 148 -7.14 -8.36 -3.85
C ILE A 148 -6.26 -9.50 -3.34
N VAL A 149 -5.53 -9.26 -2.26
CA VAL A 149 -4.82 -10.32 -1.55
C VAL A 149 -5.83 -11.09 -0.70
N ASP A 150 -6.23 -12.29 -1.13
CA ASP A 150 -7.05 -13.16 -0.31
C ASP A 150 -6.18 -13.87 0.75
N TYR A 151 -6.09 -13.25 1.93
CA TYR A 151 -5.34 -13.80 3.07
C TYR A 151 -5.84 -15.17 3.54
N ARG A 152 -7.06 -15.58 3.19
CA ARG A 152 -7.61 -16.91 3.55
C ARG A 152 -6.90 -18.03 2.80
N VAL A 153 -6.36 -17.73 1.61
CA VAL A 153 -5.65 -18.71 0.77
C VAL A 153 -4.22 -18.93 1.28
N TRP A 154 -3.58 -17.88 1.79
CA TRP A 154 -2.20 -17.92 2.28
C TRP A 154 -2.05 -18.63 3.63
N TYR A 155 -3.05 -18.54 4.49
CA TYR A 155 -3.12 -19.26 5.76
C TYR A 155 -4.28 -20.26 5.73
N PRO A 156 -4.12 -21.44 5.09
CA PRO A 156 -5.14 -22.47 5.13
C PRO A 156 -5.43 -22.77 6.61
N ARG A 157 -6.70 -22.56 7.03
CA ARG A 157 -7.26 -22.72 8.38
C ARG A 157 -7.00 -24.11 8.99
N THR A 158 -5.75 -24.48 9.19
CA THR A 158 -5.33 -25.78 9.71
C THR A 158 -4.94 -25.70 11.18
N THR A 159 -4.68 -24.51 11.71
CA THR A 159 -4.68 -24.21 13.15
C THR A 159 -5.97 -23.47 13.50
N VAL A 160 -7.01 -24.24 13.80
CA VAL A 160 -8.28 -23.76 14.32
C VAL A 160 -8.04 -23.12 15.69
N TYR A 161 -8.10 -21.79 15.78
CA TYR A 161 -8.52 -21.11 17.01
C TYR A 161 -10.04 -20.91 16.89
N PRO A 162 -10.88 -21.74 17.55
CA PRO A 162 -12.30 -21.87 17.24
C PRO A 162 -13.19 -20.67 17.63
N GLU A 163 -12.65 -19.50 17.95
CA GLU A 163 -13.45 -18.42 18.55
C GLU A 163 -13.36 -17.04 17.86
N MET A 164 -12.73 -16.91 16.69
CA MET A 164 -12.75 -15.65 15.94
C MET A 164 -13.56 -15.76 14.64
N ASP A 165 -14.86 -16.02 14.79
CA ASP A 165 -15.83 -15.87 13.70
C ASP A 165 -16.29 -14.40 13.61
N THR A 166 -15.51 -13.57 12.92
CA THR A 166 -16.09 -12.44 12.18
C THR A 166 -15.36 -12.24 10.85
N PRO A 167 -16.10 -12.00 9.75
CA PRO A 167 -15.51 -11.77 8.44
C PRO A 167 -14.98 -10.35 8.36
N THR A 168 -13.67 -10.18 8.22
CA THR A 168 -13.07 -8.89 7.82
C THR A 168 -12.50 -9.01 6.42
N ALA A 169 -13.36 -9.14 5.41
CA ALA A 169 -13.02 -8.62 4.09
C ALA A 169 -13.19 -7.10 4.19
N ALA A 170 -12.17 -6.42 4.71
CA ALA A 170 -12.12 -4.96 4.63
C ALA A 170 -11.83 -4.60 3.17
N ALA A 171 -12.88 -4.56 2.33
CA ALA A 171 -12.84 -3.73 1.15
C ALA A 171 -12.80 -2.29 1.67
N ILE A 172 -11.62 -1.69 1.71
CA ILE A 172 -11.52 -0.25 1.92
C ILE A 172 -11.99 0.39 0.61
N ILE A 173 -13.30 0.64 0.52
CA ILE A 173 -13.87 1.46 -0.54
C ILE A 173 -13.52 2.90 -0.17
N PHE A 174 -12.46 3.44 -0.77
CA PHE A 174 -12.22 4.87 -0.75
C PHE A 174 -13.25 5.52 -1.67
N VAL A 175 -14.30 6.09 -1.09
CA VAL A 175 -15.12 7.08 -1.79
C VAL A 175 -14.27 8.36 -1.81
N LEU A 176 -13.57 8.60 -2.90
CA LEU A 176 -12.90 9.89 -3.10
C LEU A 176 -14.01 10.97 -3.15
N PRO A 177 -13.89 12.07 -2.40
CA PRO A 177 -14.83 13.17 -2.53
C PRO A 177 -14.77 13.71 -3.97
N PRO A 178 -15.90 14.13 -4.56
CA PRO A 178 -15.90 14.74 -5.89
C PRO A 178 -14.94 15.93 -5.91
N PRO A 179 -14.26 16.19 -7.04
CA PRO A 179 -13.36 17.33 -7.16
C PRO A 179 -14.08 18.62 -6.77
N SER A 180 -13.41 19.46 -5.98
CA SER A 180 -13.95 20.79 -5.65
C SER A 180 -14.10 21.58 -6.95
N PRO A 181 -15.26 22.24 -7.19
CA PRO A 181 -15.43 23.03 -8.39
C PRO A 181 -14.35 24.11 -8.46
N THR A 182 -13.58 24.12 -9.55
CA THR A 182 -12.65 25.19 -9.88
C THR A 182 -13.44 26.49 -9.99
N LYS A 183 -13.07 27.48 -9.15
CA LYS A 183 -13.61 28.84 -9.24
C LYS A 183 -12.97 29.60 -10.39
#